data_AF-A0A931ZMH5-F1
#
_entry.id   AF-A0A931ZMH5-F1
#
_cell.length_a   1.000
_cell.length_b   1.000
_cell.length_c   1.000
_cell.angle_alpha   90.00
_cell.angle_beta   90.00
_cell.angle_gamma   90.00
#
_symmetry.space_group_name_H-M   'P 1'
#
loop_
_entity.id
_entity.type
_entity.pdbx_description
1 polymer ?
#
loop_
_entity_poly.entity_id
_entity_poly.type
_entity_poly.pdbx_seq_one_letter_code
_entity_poly.pdbx_strand_id
1 'polypeptide(L)' 'MKSGPENLNVLIIGAGITGERHAKAQHALGSKLAIYDTNPTRLTQIAQKFGAEMAENLPSAIAQSNLVYVCTP' A
#
# COMPACT_ATOMS: atom_id res chain seq x y z
N MET A 1 6.25 19.98 -14.43
CA MET A 1 5.92 18.99 -13.37
C MET A 1 6.94 17.87 -13.45
N LYS A 2 7.59 17.49 -12.35
CA LYS A 2 8.49 16.33 -12.35
C LYS A 2 7.62 15.06 -12.41
N SER A 3 7.74 14.30 -13.48
CA SER A 3 7.09 13.01 -13.66
C SER A 3 7.95 11.92 -13.01
N GLY A 4 7.61 11.52 -11.79
CA GLY A 4 8.31 10.49 -11.01
C GLY A 4 7.38 9.73 -10.06
N PRO A 5 7.78 8.55 -9.55
CA PRO A 5 6.96 7.68 -8.69
C PRO A 5 6.60 8.29 -7.32
N GLU A 6 7.30 9.36 -6.94
CA GLU A 6 7.02 10.25 -5.81
C GLU A 6 5.62 10.92 -5.84
N ASN A 7 4.92 10.89 -6.99
CA ASN A 7 3.54 11.38 -7.12
C ASN A 7 2.47 10.26 -7.09
N LEU A 8 2.84 9.00 -6.85
CA LEU A 8 1.87 7.90 -6.81
C LEU A 8 1.26 7.77 -5.41
N ASN A 9 -0.06 7.63 -5.40
CA ASN A 9 -0.85 7.16 -4.26
C ASN A 9 -1.15 5.68 -4.53
N VAL A 10 -0.41 4.81 -3.86
CA VAL A 10 -0.43 3.37 -4.10
C VAL A 10 -1.23 2.69 -3.01
N LEU A 11 -2.21 1.86 -3.41
CA LEU A 11 -2.88 0.92 -2.53
C LEU A 11 -2.32 -0.49 -2.75
N ILE A 12 -2.01 -1.18 -1.65
CA ILE A 12 -1.68 -2.61 -1.64
C ILE A 12 -2.80 -3.36 -0.92
N ILE A 13 -3.42 -4.32 -1.61
CA ILE A 13 -4.46 -5.20 -1.08
C ILE A 13 -3.83 -6.56 -0.82
N GLY A 14 -3.71 -6.94 0.46
CA GLY A 14 -3.06 -8.18 0.90
C GLY A 14 -1.65 -7.94 1.45
N ALA A 15 -1.50 -8.04 2.77
CA ALA A 15 -0.28 -7.87 3.55
C ALA A 15 0.51 -9.19 3.72
N GLY A 16 0.45 -10.09 2.74
CA GLY A 16 1.30 -11.28 2.66
C GLY A 16 2.69 -10.99 2.10
N ILE A 17 3.47 -12.03 1.79
CA ILE A 17 4.84 -11.91 1.26
C ILE A 17 4.90 -11.04 0.00
N THR A 18 3.95 -11.21 -0.92
CA THR A 18 3.91 -10.43 -2.17
C THR A 18 3.59 -8.96 -1.89
N GLY A 19 2.60 -8.68 -1.06
CA GLY A 19 2.26 -7.31 -0.68
C GLY A 19 3.39 -6.60 0.06
N GLU A 20 4.10 -7.30 0.93
CA GLU A 20 5.27 -6.76 1.62
C GLU A 20 6.38 -6.35 0.64
N ARG A 21 6.64 -7.16 -0.39
CA ARG A 21 7.63 -6.84 -1.42
C ARG A 21 7.23 -5.60 -2.22
N HIS A 22 5.96 -5.46 -2.57
CA HIS A 22 5.47 -4.25 -3.23
C HIS A 22 5.54 -3.03 -2.31
N ALA A 23 5.19 -3.17 -1.03
CA ALA A 23 5.26 -2.08 -0.05
C ALA A 23 6.71 -1.59 0.10
N LYS A 24 7.66 -2.52 0.22
CA LYS A 24 9.10 -2.21 0.27
C LYS A 24 9.56 -1.45 -0.98
N ALA A 25 9.18 -1.90 -2.17
CA ALA A 25 9.59 -1.26 -3.41
C ALA A 25 9.03 0.17 -3.53
N GLN A 26 7.75 0.35 -3.22
CA GLN A 26 7.08 1.65 -3.34
C GLN A 26 7.54 2.64 -2.27
N HIS A 27 7.84 2.15 -1.06
CA HIS A 27 8.47 2.96 -0.02
C HIS A 27 9.84 3.47 -0.47
N ALA A 28 10.67 2.60 -1.06
CA ALA A 28 11.98 2.99 -1.59
C ALA A 28 11.90 3.98 -2.76
N LEU A 29 10.79 3.96 -3.51
CA LEU A 29 10.50 4.90 -4.59
C LEU A 29 9.86 6.22 -4.10
N GLY A 30 9.59 6.35 -2.80
CA GLY A 30 9.01 7.56 -2.21
C GLY A 30 7.51 7.74 -2.49
N SER A 31 6.80 6.69 -2.87
CA SER A 31 5.35 6.76 -3.11
C SER A 31 4.57 6.90 -1.79
N LYS A 32 3.39 7.50 -1.86
CA LYS A 32 2.43 7.50 -0.75
C LYS A 32 1.73 6.15 -0.72
N LEU A 33 1.81 5.46 0.41
CA LEU A 33 1.33 4.09 0.54
C LEU A 33 0.12 3.99 1.44
N ALA A 34 -0.91 3.31 0.95
CA ALA A 34 -2.00 2.75 1.73
C ALA A 34 -1.96 1.22 1.64
N ILE A 35 -2.37 0.54 2.71
CA ILE A 35 -2.45 -0.91 2.74
C ILE A 35 -3.78 -1.38 3.33
N TYR A 36 -4.31 -2.44 2.76
CA TYR A 36 -5.50 -3.14 3.23
C TYR A 36 -5.21 -4.64 3.38
N ASP A 37 -5.59 -5.25 4.49
CA ASP A 37 -5.63 -6.69 4.67
C ASP A 37 -6.74 -7.03 5.66
N THR A 38 -7.37 -8.20 5.50
CA THR A 38 -8.41 -8.68 6.42
C THR A 38 -7.85 -9.16 7.76
N ASN A 39 -6.54 -9.42 7.84
CA ASN A 39 -5.83 -9.74 9.06
C ASN A 39 -5.22 -8.46 9.69
N PRO A 40 -5.72 -8.00 10.84
CA PRO A 40 -5.29 -6.75 11.45
C PRO A 40 -3.84 -6.78 11.93
N THR A 41 -3.31 -7.96 12.30
CA THR A 41 -1.93 -8.12 12.75
C THR A 41 -0.95 -7.87 11.60
N ARG A 42 -1.16 -8.51 10.44
CA ARG A 42 -0.31 -8.29 9.25
C ARG A 42 -0.42 -6.86 8.72
N LEU A 43 -1.63 -6.31 8.71
CA LEU A 43 -1.89 -4.92 8.34
C LEU A 43 -1.04 -3.96 9.17
N THR A 44 -1.12 -4.07 10.50
CA THR A 44 -0.38 -3.21 11.44
C THR A 44 1.13 -3.35 11.27
N GLN A 45 1.63 -4.58 11.12
CA GLN A 45 3.05 -4.85 10.95
C GLN A 45 3.61 -4.18 9.69
N ILE A 46 2.94 -4.33 8.54
CA ILE A 46 3.42 -3.74 7.29
C ILE A 46 3.28 -2.22 7.31
N ALA A 47 2.17 -1.70 7.83
CA ALA A 47 1.95 -0.26 7.97
C ALA A 47 3.06 0.41 8.77
N GLN A 48 3.40 -0.12 9.95
CA GLN A 48 4.48 0.40 10.78
C GLN A 48 5.85 0.25 10.12
N LYS A 49 6.10 -0.88 9.44
CA LYS A 49 7.40 -1.18 8.83
C LYS A 49 7.77 -0.23 7.69
N PHE A 50 6.79 0.25 6.92
CA PHE A 50 7.03 1.09 5.74
C PHE A 50 6.38 2.47 5.81
N GLY A 51 5.81 2.85 6.96
CA GLY A 51 5.10 4.12 7.11
C GLY A 51 3.89 4.24 6.19
N ALA A 52 3.17 3.14 5.95
CA ALA A 52 1.97 3.13 5.12
C ALA A 52 0.72 3.44 5.96
N GLU A 53 -0.25 4.09 5.35
CA GLU A 53 -1.57 4.32 5.92
C GLU A 53 -2.38 3.02 5.94
N MET A 54 -3.02 2.70 7.06
CA MET A 54 -3.95 1.57 7.13
C MET A 54 -5.29 2.00 6.55
N ALA A 55 -5.71 1.38 5.45
CA ALA A 55 -6.99 1.67 4.82
C ALA A 55 -8.17 1.21 5.72
N GLU A 56 -9.08 2.14 6.05
CA GLU A 56 -10.28 1.83 6.83
C GLU A 56 -11.25 0.90 6.09
N ASN A 57 -11.43 1.13 4.79
CA ASN A 57 -12.22 0.28 3.91
C ASN A 57 -11.69 0.32 2.48
N LEU A 58 -11.97 -0.74 1.73
CA LEU A 58 -11.53 -0.91 0.34
C LEU A 58 -12.05 0.18 -0.61
N PRO A 59 -13.36 0.51 -0.63
CA PRO A 59 -13.89 1.52 -1.56
C PRO A 59 -13.23 2.90 -1.44
N SER A 60 -13.05 3.41 -0.22
CA SER A 60 -12.42 4.72 -0.02
C SER A 60 -10.94 4.70 -0.44
N ALA A 61 -10.22 3.64 -0.08
CA ALA A 61 -8.80 3.50 -0.40
C ALA A 61 -8.55 3.40 -1.91
N ILE A 62 -9.42 2.69 -2.65
CA ILE A 62 -9.35 2.62 -4.11
C ILE A 62 -9.58 4.01 -4.72
N ALA A 63 -10.58 4.77 -4.24
CA ALA A 63 -10.88 6.10 -4.76
C ALA A 63 -9.76 7.13 -4.57
N GLN A 64 -8.92 6.96 -3.54
CA GLN A 64 -7.80 7.84 -3.23
C GLN A 64 -6.48 7.44 -3.92
N SER A 65 -6.45 6.27 -4.55
CA SER A 65 -5.26 5.67 -5.14
C SER A 65 -5.26 5.79 -6.66
N ASN A 66 -4.07 5.99 -7.24
CA ASN A 66 -3.87 6.02 -8.69
C ASN A 66 -3.11 4.78 -9.20
N LEU A 67 -2.69 3.89 -8.29
CA LEU A 67 -2.17 2.56 -8.58
C LEU A 67 -2.64 1.58 -7.50
N VAL A 68 -3.10 0.39 -7.91
CA VAL A 68 -3.56 -0.65 -7.00
C VAL A 68 -2.83 -1.96 -7.29
N TYR A 69 -2.18 -2.52 -6.28
CA TYR A 69 -1.66 -3.89 -6.28
C TYR A 69 -2.63 -4.81 -5.56
N VAL A 70 -3.14 -5.81 -6.26
CA VAL A 70 -3.92 -6.90 -5.65
C VAL A 70 -2.97 -8.08 -5.42
N CYS A 71 -2.68 -8.37 -4.15
CA CYS A 71 -1.70 -9.35 -3.69
C CYS A 71 -2.34 -10.47 -2.85
N THR A 72 -3.61 -10.74 -3.08
CA THR A 72 -4.37 -11.86 -2.51
C THR A 72 -4.48 -12.99 -3.55
N PRO A 73 -4.56 -14.27 -3.13
CA PRO A 73 -4.88 -15.38 -4.02
C PRO A 73 -6.25 -15.25 -4.69
#